data_AF-A0A8T3QRR4-F1
#
_entry.id   AF-A0A8T3QRR4-F1
#
_cell.length_a   1.000
_cell.length_b   1.000
_cell.length_c   1.000
_cell.angle_alpha   90.00
_cell.angle_beta   90.00
_cell.angle_gamma   90.00
#
_symmetry.space_group_name_H-M   'P 1'
#
loop_
_entity.id
_entity.type
_entity.pdbx_description
1 polymer ?
#
loop_
_entity_poly.entity_id
_entity_poly.type
_entity_poly.pdbx_seq_one_letter_code
_entity_poly.pdbx_strand_id
1 'polypeptide(L)' 'RDPMAGARLETGNDGASTPADQAKPGFTPTGARIGRNDPCWCGSGQKYKKCHGS' A
#
# COMPACT_ATOMS: atom_id res chain seq x y z
N ARG A 1 0.26 1.97 51.91
CA ARG A 1 0.56 3.38 51.58
C ARG A 1 1.80 3.43 50.68
N ASP A 2 1.82 3.15 49.38
CA ASP A 2 0.92 2.58 48.38
C ASP A 2 1.83 2.33 47.15
N PRO A 3 1.89 1.12 46.56
CA PRO A 3 2.71 0.85 45.38
C PRO A 3 1.95 1.22 44.10
N MET A 4 2.24 2.39 43.51
CA MET A 4 1.65 2.73 42.21
C MET A 4 2.39 2.05 41.07
N ALA A 5 1.76 0.99 40.58
CA ALA A 5 1.94 0.36 39.30
C ALA A 5 1.75 1.38 38.16
N GLY A 6 2.84 1.80 37.52
CA GLY A 6 2.81 2.47 36.22
C GLY A 6 2.74 1.42 35.12
N ALA A 7 1.53 1.19 34.63
CA ALA A 7 1.18 0.16 33.68
C ALA A 7 2.00 0.21 32.39
N ARG A 8 2.29 -1.01 31.93
CA ARG A 8 2.92 -1.39 30.67
C ARG A 8 1.94 -1.22 29.51
N LEU A 9 2.46 -0.70 28.39
CA LEU A 9 2.08 -0.91 26.99
C LEU A 9 0.59 -0.86 26.64
N GLU A 10 0.16 0.19 25.93
CA GLU A 10 -0.93 0.08 24.96
C GLU A 10 -0.54 0.78 23.65
N THR A 11 -0.16 -0.01 22.65
CA THR A 11 -0.15 0.39 21.24
C THR A 11 -1.22 -0.45 20.56
N GLY A 12 -2.45 0.06 20.53
CA GLY A 12 -3.53 -0.46 19.68
C GLY A 12 -3.49 0.27 18.34
N ASN A 13 -3.12 -0.44 17.28
CA ASN A 13 -3.36 -0.01 15.91
C ASN A 13 -4.14 -1.13 15.21
N ASP A 14 -5.44 -1.16 15.50
CA ASP A 14 -6.44 -2.03 14.89
C ASP A 14 -6.97 -1.35 13.61
N GLY A 15 -6.06 -1.07 12.68
CA GLY A 15 -6.39 -0.61 11.34
C GLY A 15 -6.66 -1.79 10.42
N ALA A 16 -7.86 -2.36 10.54
CA ALA A 16 -8.39 -3.40 9.67
C ALA A 16 -8.17 -3.05 8.18
N SER A 17 -7.25 -3.77 7.53
CA SER A 17 -7.14 -3.80 6.06
C SER A 17 -8.04 -4.91 5.54
N THR A 18 -9.16 -4.52 4.96
CA THR A 18 -10.13 -5.42 4.33
C THR A 18 -9.48 -6.16 3.15
N PRO A 19 -9.65 -7.50 3.01
CA PRO A 19 -9.19 -8.25 1.86
C PRO A 19 -10.27 -8.21 0.76
N ALA A 20 -10.14 -7.32 -0.21
CA ALA A 20 -10.95 -7.37 -1.43
C ALA A 20 -10.12 -6.91 -2.62
N ASP A 21 -9.81 -7.87 -3.51
CA ASP A 21 -9.47 -7.63 -4.92
C ASP A 21 -8.37 -6.58 -5.19
N GLN A 22 -7.21 -6.71 -4.54
CA GLN A 22 -6.04 -5.96 -4.98
C GLN A 22 -5.49 -6.62 -6.25
N ALA A 23 -6.08 -6.30 -7.40
CA ALA A 23 -5.40 -6.40 -8.69
C ALA A 23 -4.02 -5.77 -8.50
N LYS A 24 -2.97 -6.60 -8.47
CA LYS A 24 -1.63 -6.21 -8.01
C LYS A 24 -1.21 -4.90 -8.68
N PRO A 25 -1.17 -3.74 -7.98
CA PRO A 25 -0.75 -2.50 -8.59
C PRO A 25 0.73 -2.64 -8.89
N GLY A 26 1.10 -2.52 -10.17
CA GLY A 26 2.46 -2.76 -10.64
C GLY A 26 2.57 -3.80 -11.76
N PHE A 27 1.49 -4.15 -12.45
CA PHE A 27 1.55 -5.04 -13.61
C PHE A 27 1.00 -4.42 -14.89
N THR A 28 1.66 -4.70 -16.01
CA THR A 28 1.15 -4.41 -17.36
C THR A 28 -0.03 -5.35 -17.69
N PRO A 29 -0.80 -5.09 -18.76
CA PRO A 29 -1.86 -5.99 -19.22
C PRO A 29 -1.33 -7.38 -19.58
N THR A 30 -0.04 -7.47 -19.92
CA THR A 30 0.70 -8.71 -20.19
C THR A 30 1.23 -9.40 -18.93
N GLY A 31 0.97 -8.86 -17.73
CA GLY A 31 1.45 -9.43 -16.48
C GLY A 31 2.95 -9.24 -16.23
N ALA A 32 3.60 -8.30 -16.91
CA ALA A 32 4.97 -7.90 -16.60
C ALA A 32 4.98 -6.90 -15.44
N ARG A 33 5.95 -7.01 -14.51
CA ARG A 33 6.09 -6.03 -13.43
C ARG A 33 6.53 -4.69 -14.02
N ILE A 34 5.74 -3.66 -13.80
CA ILE A 34 6.08 -2.27 -14.12
C ILE A 34 6.44 -1.52 -12.84
N GLY A 35 7.57 -0.82 -12.87
CA GLY A 35 8.00 0.00 -11.74
C GLY A 35 7.09 1.21 -11.57
N ARG A 36 6.81 1.62 -10.31
CA ARG A 36 5.99 2.82 -10.03
C ARG A 36 6.46 4.10 -10.73
N ASN A 37 7.77 4.24 -10.99
CA ASN A 37 8.33 5.42 -11.65
C ASN A 37 8.47 5.27 -13.18
N ASP A 38 8.23 4.08 -13.73
CA ASP A 38 8.35 3.77 -15.16
C ASP A 38 7.25 4.48 -15.96
N PRO A 39 7.46 4.86 -17.24
CA PRO A 39 6.40 5.34 -18.11
C PRO A 39 5.21 4.38 -18.17
N CYS A 40 4.00 4.89 -18.02
CA CYS A 40 2.81 4.04 -17.98
C CYS A 40 2.56 3.36 -19.33
N TRP A 41 2.25 2.06 -19.27
CA TRP A 41 2.03 1.21 -20.45
C TRP A 41 0.87 1.65 -21.35
N CYS A 42 -0.04 2.49 -20.85
CA CYS A 42 -1.17 3.05 -21.60
C CYS A 42 -0.78 4.19 -22.57
N GLY A 43 0.51 4.54 -22.66
CA GLY A 43 1.00 5.55 -23.62
C GLY A 43 0.74 7.00 -23.21
N SER A 44 0.31 7.26 -21.97
CA SER A 44 -0.02 8.61 -21.50
C SER A 44 1.20 9.53 -21.27
N GLY A 45 2.43 9.03 -21.41
CA GLY A 45 3.66 9.77 -21.11
C GLY A 45 3.90 10.06 -19.61
N GLN A 46 2.94 9.70 -18.75
CA GLN A 46 3.03 9.88 -17.30
C GLN A 46 3.63 8.64 -16.64
N LYS A 47 4.18 8.80 -15.43
CA LYS A 47 4.69 7.68 -14.62
C LYS A 47 3.56 6.74 -14.22
N TYR A 48 3.81 5.43 -14.14
CA TYR A 48 2.82 4.41 -13.78
C TYR A 48 2.07 4.76 -12.49
N LYS A 49 2.78 5.17 -11.44
CA LYS A 49 2.18 5.60 -10.15
C LYS A 49 1.25 6.81 -10.23
N LYS A 50 1.32 7.60 -11.30
CA LYS A 50 0.49 8.79 -11.52
C LYS A 50 -0.66 8.53 -12.49
N CYS A 51 -0.78 7.29 -12.98
CA CYS A 51 -1.73 6.94 -14.04
C CYS A 51 -2.51 5.67 -13.64
N HIS A 52 -1.93 4.47 -13.81
CA HIS A 52 -2.61 3.18 -13.55
C HIS A 52 -2.06 2.42 -12.32
N GLY A 53 -1.17 3.04 -11.54
CA GLY A 53 -0.51 2.45 -10.38
C GLY A 53 -1.13 2.80 -9.03
N SER A 54 -2.40 3.18 -9.02
CA SER A 54 -3.22 3.38 -7.82
C SER A 54 -3.78 2.06 -7.30
#